data_AF-A0A2E0SBQ3-F1
#
_entry.id   AF-A0A2E0SBQ3-F1
#
_cell.length_a   1.000
_cell.length_b   1.000
_cell.length_c   1.000
_cell.angle_alpha   90.00
_cell.angle_beta   90.00
_cell.angle_gamma   90.00
#
_symmetry.space_group_name_H-M   'P 1'
#
loop_
_entity.id
_entity.type
_entity.pdbx_description
1 polymer ?
#
loop_
_entity_poly.entity_id
_entity_poly.type
_entity_poly.pdbx_seq_one_letter_code
_entity_poly.pdbx_strand_id
1 'polypeptide(L)'
;MFKKRIFVITSTLFLALGVATFDQWRWSVGSYPSVADTETDQLGYWLALVDLDSQTVSIRRALVDRLQDELKRGWQPLDVQDAKVGRALDKYQQKITDNIEILTRAWFYYRCEQYGEVSNASRRLEFVRPQVDMVLAWADIYSQVQNNGQAASEKNAFELFDKLDGWIEDAEHDKQDELNLGMHHSVLYWLSTNSIDSLTLETRRELAERIAAALAGGASDKAELLALTAAHQSQLQSNAFSLVEVWLLNRSLEFVKLESNQREPYLDAQLETVKDWGLEKILVNDTESAAGGSQMQLLKLMGNLAIWSERAPAQYRASYKKLTTSLRQYALKKVLQF
;
A
#
# COMPACT_ATOMS: atom_id res chain seq x y z
N MET A 1 -5.14 -48.14 -48.81
CA MET A 1 -5.86 -47.37 -47.77
C MET A 1 -4.97 -46.63 -46.76
N PHE A 2 -3.63 -46.72 -46.81
CA PHE A 2 -2.73 -46.04 -45.85
C PHE A 2 -2.37 -44.57 -46.19
N LYS A 3 -2.47 -44.15 -47.46
CA LYS A 3 -2.11 -42.77 -47.87
C LYS A 3 -3.12 -41.69 -47.46
N LYS A 4 -4.41 -42.02 -47.27
CA LYS A 4 -5.45 -41.05 -46.87
C LYS A 4 -5.44 -40.70 -45.37
N ARG A 5 -5.01 -41.62 -44.50
CA ARG A 5 -4.98 -41.37 -43.04
C ARG A 5 -3.78 -40.52 -42.59
N ILE A 6 -2.63 -40.65 -43.26
CA ILE A 6 -1.44 -39.83 -42.96
C ILE A 6 -1.67 -38.37 -43.36
N PHE A 7 -2.38 -38.11 -44.46
CA PHE A 7 -2.66 -36.75 -44.94
C PHE A 7 -3.64 -35.97 -44.05
N VAL A 8 -4.61 -36.67 -43.44
CA VAL A 8 -5.53 -36.05 -42.48
C VAL A 8 -4.82 -35.72 -41.18
N ILE A 9 -3.98 -36.63 -40.64
CA ILE A 9 -3.25 -36.38 -39.38
C ILE A 9 -2.20 -35.26 -39.56
N THR A 10 -1.50 -35.20 -40.70
CA THR A 10 -0.55 -34.11 -40.98
C THR A 10 -1.25 -32.77 -41.24
N SER A 11 -2.41 -32.75 -41.89
CA SER A 11 -3.17 -31.50 -42.11
C SER A 11 -3.79 -30.97 -40.81
N THR A 12 -4.30 -31.83 -39.92
CA THR A 12 -4.82 -31.39 -38.61
C THR A 12 -3.68 -30.92 -37.69
N LEU A 13 -2.49 -31.53 -37.75
CA LEU A 13 -1.32 -31.06 -37.01
C LEU A 13 -0.80 -29.72 -37.53
N PHE A 14 -0.77 -29.51 -38.85
CA PHE A 14 -0.39 -28.23 -39.47
C PHE A 14 -1.42 -27.12 -39.24
N LEU A 15 -2.72 -27.44 -39.18
CA LEU A 15 -3.76 -26.47 -38.81
C LEU A 15 -3.69 -26.11 -37.32
N ALA A 16 -3.44 -27.07 -36.42
CA ALA A 16 -3.29 -26.78 -35.00
C ALA A 16 -1.99 -26.01 -34.67
N LEU A 17 -0.87 -26.35 -35.34
CA LEU A 17 0.38 -25.58 -35.25
C LEU A 17 0.28 -24.21 -35.94
N GLY A 18 -0.51 -24.10 -37.01
CA GLY A 18 -0.78 -22.87 -37.73
C GLY A 18 -1.59 -21.86 -36.92
N VAL A 19 -2.58 -22.30 -36.14
CA VAL A 19 -3.38 -21.41 -35.29
C VAL A 19 -2.56 -20.87 -34.11
N ALA A 20 -1.78 -21.72 -33.43
CA ALA A 20 -0.92 -21.28 -32.33
C ALA A 20 0.18 -20.29 -32.77
N THR A 21 0.69 -20.44 -34.01
CA THR A 21 1.68 -19.51 -34.58
C THR A 21 1.04 -18.28 -35.20
N PHE A 22 -0.19 -18.37 -35.71
CA PHE A 22 -0.91 -17.23 -36.29
C PHE A 22 -1.40 -16.25 -35.23
N ASP A 23 -1.88 -16.75 -34.09
CA ASP A 23 -2.26 -15.87 -32.98
C ASP A 23 -1.01 -15.17 -32.45
N GLN A 24 0.09 -15.87 -32.14
CA GLN A 24 1.37 -15.23 -31.79
C GLN A 24 1.92 -14.28 -32.87
N TRP A 25 1.70 -14.57 -34.15
CA TRP A 25 2.08 -13.69 -35.26
C TRP A 25 1.26 -12.39 -35.30
N ARG A 26 -0.04 -12.43 -34.98
CA ARG A 26 -0.87 -11.22 -34.89
C ARG A 26 -0.35 -10.23 -33.85
N TRP A 27 0.15 -10.74 -32.72
CA TRP A 27 0.80 -9.92 -31.69
C TRP A 27 2.13 -9.33 -32.18
N SER A 28 2.91 -10.08 -32.96
CA SER A 28 4.21 -9.59 -33.46
C SER A 28 4.09 -8.56 -34.59
N VAL A 29 2.97 -8.54 -35.33
CA VAL A 29 2.68 -7.51 -36.35
C VAL A 29 1.85 -6.33 -35.84
N GLY A 30 1.57 -6.26 -34.54
CA GLY A 30 0.86 -5.13 -33.92
C GLY A 30 -0.66 -5.12 -34.12
N SER A 31 -1.25 -6.23 -34.58
CA SER A 31 -2.70 -6.36 -34.78
C SER A 31 -3.32 -7.08 -33.58
N TYR A 32 -3.48 -6.34 -32.48
CA TYR A 32 -4.02 -6.88 -31.24
C TYR A 32 -5.55 -6.97 -31.27
N PRO A 33 -6.17 -8.00 -30.67
CA PRO A 33 -7.60 -7.97 -30.39
C PRO A 33 -7.93 -6.77 -29.48
N SER A 34 -9.19 -6.35 -29.44
CA SER A 34 -9.59 -5.39 -28.41
C SER A 34 -9.38 -6.01 -27.02
N VAL A 35 -9.06 -5.19 -26.02
CA VAL A 35 -8.87 -5.69 -24.64
C VAL A 35 -10.11 -6.43 -24.13
N ALA A 36 -11.31 -5.96 -24.53
CA ALA A 36 -12.58 -6.57 -24.15
C ALA A 36 -12.79 -7.96 -24.78
N ASP A 37 -12.31 -8.15 -26.01
CA ASP A 37 -12.47 -9.40 -26.76
C ASP A 37 -11.31 -10.38 -26.52
N THR A 38 -10.32 -10.01 -25.70
CA THR A 38 -9.18 -10.88 -25.39
C THR A 38 -9.60 -11.98 -24.40
N GLU A 39 -9.42 -13.24 -24.80
CA GLU A 39 -9.62 -14.40 -23.93
C GLU A 39 -8.69 -14.36 -22.71
N THR A 40 -9.14 -14.86 -21.55
CA THR A 40 -8.40 -14.74 -20.28
C THR A 40 -6.99 -15.37 -20.35
N ASP A 41 -6.84 -16.50 -21.03
CA ASP A 41 -5.56 -17.18 -21.25
C ASP A 41 -4.62 -16.39 -22.18
N GLN A 42 -5.16 -15.49 -22.99
CA GLN A 42 -4.41 -14.61 -23.88
C GLN A 42 -4.01 -13.28 -23.25
N LEU A 43 -4.52 -12.93 -22.05
CA LEU A 43 -4.11 -11.73 -21.33
C LEU A 43 -2.62 -11.74 -20.97
N GLY A 44 -2.03 -12.93 -20.80
CA GLY A 44 -0.58 -13.07 -20.62
C GLY A 44 0.24 -12.56 -21.81
N TYR A 45 -0.30 -12.56 -23.03
CA TYR A 45 0.39 -12.02 -24.20
C TYR A 45 0.47 -10.50 -24.21
N TRP A 46 -0.54 -9.80 -23.65
CA TRP A 46 -0.44 -8.36 -23.40
C TRP A 46 0.73 -8.03 -22.47
N LEU A 47 0.98 -8.87 -21.45
CA LEU A 47 2.07 -8.69 -20.52
C LEU A 47 3.43 -9.09 -21.11
N ALA A 48 3.49 -10.16 -21.90
CA ALA A 48 4.77 -10.72 -22.36
C ALA A 48 5.27 -10.14 -23.71
N LEU A 49 4.37 -9.74 -24.61
CA LEU A 49 4.70 -9.46 -26.00
C LEU A 49 4.44 -8.02 -26.44
N VAL A 50 3.53 -7.31 -25.78
CA VAL A 50 3.14 -5.95 -26.19
C VAL A 50 4.01 -4.92 -25.50
N ASP A 51 4.39 -3.88 -26.23
CA ASP A 51 5.01 -2.71 -25.62
C ASP A 51 3.97 -1.74 -25.07
N LEU A 52 3.59 -1.91 -23.79
CA LEU A 52 2.52 -1.11 -23.18
C LEU A 52 2.85 0.38 -23.03
N ASP A 53 4.13 0.75 -23.05
CA ASP A 53 4.53 2.16 -22.98
C ASP A 53 4.10 2.93 -24.23
N SER A 54 4.23 2.28 -25.39
CA SER A 54 3.79 2.80 -26.69
C SER A 54 2.26 2.82 -26.86
N GLN A 55 1.50 2.15 -25.98
CA GLN A 55 0.04 2.07 -26.09
C GLN A 55 -0.65 3.30 -25.51
N THR A 56 -1.85 3.58 -26.01
CA THR A 56 -2.66 4.70 -25.51
C THR A 56 -3.04 4.52 -24.04
N VAL A 57 -3.30 5.63 -23.35
CA VAL A 57 -3.81 5.62 -21.97
C VAL A 57 -5.13 4.83 -21.87
N SER A 58 -5.99 4.90 -22.89
CA SER A 58 -7.25 4.14 -22.93
C SER A 58 -7.04 2.62 -22.95
N ILE A 59 -6.07 2.12 -23.72
CA ILE A 59 -5.74 0.68 -23.75
C ILE A 59 -5.20 0.26 -22.38
N ARG A 60 -4.29 1.05 -21.80
CA ARG A 60 -3.73 0.76 -20.46
C ARG A 60 -4.82 0.74 -19.38
N ARG A 61 -5.76 1.69 -19.38
CA ARG A 61 -6.90 1.71 -18.46
C ARG A 61 -7.84 0.51 -18.66
N ALA A 62 -8.14 0.16 -19.91
CA ALA A 62 -8.93 -1.03 -20.22
C ALA A 62 -8.25 -2.32 -19.74
N LEU A 63 -6.93 -2.43 -19.88
CA LEU A 63 -6.16 -3.57 -19.36
C LEU A 63 -6.20 -3.59 -17.84
N VAL A 64 -6.04 -2.45 -17.16
CA VAL A 64 -6.17 -2.36 -15.70
C VAL A 64 -7.54 -2.88 -15.24
N ASP A 65 -8.63 -2.41 -15.85
CA ASP A 65 -9.99 -2.86 -15.48
C ASP A 65 -10.18 -4.36 -15.75
N ARG A 66 -9.73 -4.84 -16.92
CA ARG A 66 -9.83 -6.26 -17.31
C ARG A 66 -9.03 -7.17 -16.38
N LEU A 67 -7.77 -6.82 -16.10
CA LEU A 67 -6.89 -7.61 -15.21
C LEU A 67 -7.46 -7.62 -13.79
N GLN A 68 -7.96 -6.49 -13.29
CA GLN A 68 -8.58 -6.42 -11.97
C GLN A 68 -9.77 -7.38 -11.84
N ASP A 69 -10.64 -7.44 -12.86
CA ASP A 69 -11.79 -8.34 -12.86
C ASP A 69 -11.38 -9.81 -12.90
N GLU A 70 -10.35 -10.16 -13.67
CA GLU A 70 -9.84 -11.52 -13.72
C GLU A 70 -9.12 -11.92 -12.43
N LEU A 71 -8.34 -11.03 -11.81
CA LEU A 71 -7.73 -11.24 -10.48
C LEU A 71 -8.79 -11.53 -9.42
N LYS A 72 -9.91 -10.78 -9.41
CA LYS A 72 -11.06 -11.04 -8.52
C LYS A 72 -11.71 -12.41 -8.75
N ARG A 73 -11.62 -12.94 -9.97
CA ARG A 73 -12.09 -14.29 -10.34
C ARG A 73 -11.07 -15.39 -10.02
N GLY A 74 -9.92 -15.03 -9.42
CA GLY A 74 -8.87 -15.96 -9.03
C GLY A 74 -7.88 -16.29 -10.15
N TRP A 75 -7.85 -15.51 -11.23
CA TRP A 75 -6.81 -15.65 -12.25
C TRP A 75 -5.45 -15.26 -11.66
N GLN A 76 -4.42 -16.07 -11.92
CA GLN A 76 -3.05 -15.81 -11.47
C GLN A 76 -2.15 -15.70 -12.71
N PRO A 77 -1.76 -14.49 -13.13
CA PRO A 77 -1.06 -14.28 -14.40
C PRO A 77 0.31 -14.98 -14.48
N LEU A 78 0.91 -15.29 -13.33
CA LEU A 78 2.26 -15.82 -13.21
C LEU A 78 2.32 -17.20 -12.54
N ASP A 79 1.17 -17.78 -12.15
CA ASP A 79 1.14 -19.16 -11.65
C ASP A 79 1.18 -20.13 -12.83
N VAL A 80 2.40 -20.46 -13.23
CA VAL A 80 2.64 -21.36 -14.35
C VAL A 80 2.82 -22.78 -13.83
N GLN A 81 1.71 -23.51 -13.72
CA GLN A 81 1.73 -24.92 -13.31
C GLN A 81 2.45 -25.84 -14.33
N ASP A 82 2.70 -25.36 -15.56
CA ASP A 82 3.43 -26.08 -16.61
C ASP A 82 4.88 -25.60 -16.77
N ALA A 83 5.84 -26.45 -16.40
CA ALA A 83 7.28 -26.20 -16.50
C ALA A 83 7.82 -25.91 -17.91
N LYS A 84 7.04 -26.14 -18.98
CA LYS A 84 7.39 -25.72 -20.35
C LYS A 84 6.97 -24.29 -20.64
N VAL A 85 5.83 -23.85 -20.11
CA VAL A 85 5.34 -22.47 -20.24
C VAL A 85 6.19 -21.53 -19.39
N GLY A 86 6.65 -21.98 -18.21
CA GLY A 86 7.54 -21.20 -17.34
C GLY A 86 8.86 -20.83 -18.05
N ARG A 87 9.51 -21.80 -18.69
CA ARG A 87 10.75 -21.57 -19.46
C ARG A 87 10.56 -20.68 -20.69
N ALA A 88 9.35 -20.58 -21.24
CA ALA A 88 9.06 -19.68 -22.35
C ALA A 88 8.83 -18.23 -21.87
N LEU A 89 8.27 -18.05 -20.67
CA LEU A 89 8.05 -16.76 -20.02
C LEU A 89 9.35 -16.13 -19.49
N ASP A 90 10.34 -16.94 -19.08
CA ASP A 90 11.67 -16.44 -18.69
C ASP A 90 12.28 -15.52 -19.77
N LYS A 91 12.07 -15.84 -21.06
CA LYS A 91 12.54 -15.02 -22.18
C LYS A 91 11.90 -13.62 -22.21
N TYR A 92 10.69 -13.49 -21.68
CA TYR A 92 9.92 -12.25 -21.67
C TYR A 92 9.87 -11.62 -20.28
N GLN A 93 10.64 -12.12 -19.31
CA GLN A 93 10.57 -11.69 -17.92
C GLN A 93 10.77 -10.18 -17.75
N GLN A 94 11.77 -9.61 -18.43
CA GLN A 94 11.98 -8.15 -18.39
C GLN A 94 10.76 -7.41 -18.95
N LYS A 95 10.19 -7.88 -20.06
CA LYS A 95 9.04 -7.23 -20.68
C LYS A 95 7.79 -7.29 -19.80
N ILE A 96 7.57 -8.44 -19.17
CA ILE A 96 6.51 -8.64 -18.17
C ILE A 96 6.72 -7.68 -17.01
N THR A 97 7.97 -7.54 -16.54
CA THR A 97 8.32 -6.62 -15.44
C THR A 97 7.98 -5.18 -15.79
N ASP A 98 8.46 -4.70 -16.93
CA ASP A 98 8.20 -3.34 -17.40
C ASP A 98 6.69 -3.08 -17.56
N ASN A 99 5.97 -4.04 -18.16
CA ASN A 99 4.54 -3.93 -18.40
C ASN A 99 3.71 -3.95 -17.11
N ILE A 100 4.10 -4.75 -16.12
CA ILE A 100 3.46 -4.75 -14.80
C ILE A 100 3.72 -3.43 -14.06
N GLU A 101 4.92 -2.85 -14.16
CA GLU A 101 5.20 -1.53 -13.59
C GLU A 101 4.33 -0.44 -14.24
N ILE A 102 4.23 -0.45 -15.58
CA ILE A 102 3.37 0.47 -16.34
C ILE A 102 1.90 0.33 -15.93
N LEU A 103 1.40 -0.90 -15.80
CA LEU A 103 0.00 -1.16 -15.44
C LEU A 103 -0.29 -0.83 -13.98
N THR A 104 0.65 -1.09 -13.05
CA THR A 104 0.51 -0.69 -11.65
C THR A 104 0.46 0.83 -11.52
N ARG A 105 1.33 1.55 -12.24
CA ARG A 105 1.29 3.02 -12.29
C ARG A 105 0.00 3.54 -12.91
N ALA A 106 -0.43 2.95 -14.03
CA ALA A 106 -1.68 3.33 -14.70
C ALA A 106 -2.89 3.07 -13.79
N TRP A 107 -2.91 1.95 -13.06
CA TRP A 107 -3.94 1.64 -12.08
C TRP A 107 -3.98 2.70 -10.98
N PHE A 108 -2.84 3.03 -10.37
CA PHE A 108 -2.79 4.01 -9.29
C PHE A 108 -3.35 5.37 -9.72
N TYR A 109 -2.85 5.91 -10.83
CA TYR A 109 -3.30 7.21 -11.35
C TYR A 109 -4.78 7.18 -11.73
N TYR A 110 -5.21 6.14 -12.43
CA TYR A 110 -6.59 6.02 -12.88
C TYR A 110 -7.57 5.86 -11.71
N ARG A 111 -7.22 5.10 -10.68
CA ARG A 111 -8.08 4.95 -9.49
C ARG A 111 -8.13 6.22 -8.65
N CYS A 112 -7.03 6.96 -8.53
CA CYS A 112 -7.03 8.27 -7.87
C CYS A 112 -7.85 9.31 -8.65
N GLU A 113 -7.77 9.33 -9.98
CA GLU A 113 -8.62 10.18 -10.84
C GLU A 113 -10.11 9.87 -10.64
N GLN A 114 -10.48 8.59 -10.72
CA GLN A 114 -11.86 8.16 -10.44
C GLN A 114 -12.30 8.51 -9.01
N TYR A 115 -11.36 8.49 -8.06
CA TYR A 115 -11.63 8.84 -6.68
C TYR A 115 -11.92 10.34 -6.50
N GLY A 116 -11.18 11.21 -7.21
CA GLY A 116 -11.41 12.66 -7.22
C GLY A 116 -12.81 13.04 -7.68
N GLU A 117 -13.40 12.26 -8.60
CA GLU A 117 -14.77 12.44 -9.10
C GLU A 117 -15.86 12.04 -8.09
N VAL A 118 -15.53 11.26 -7.04
CA VAL A 118 -16.51 10.84 -6.04
C VAL A 118 -16.77 11.98 -5.05
N SER A 119 -17.95 12.58 -5.10
CA SER A 119 -18.28 13.77 -4.30
C SER A 119 -18.83 13.49 -2.90
N ASN A 120 -19.31 12.27 -2.62
CA ASN A 120 -19.97 11.92 -1.35
C ASN A 120 -19.10 10.98 -0.48
N ALA A 121 -18.98 11.29 0.82
CA ALA A 121 -18.17 10.54 1.78
C ALA A 121 -18.53 9.05 1.93
N SER A 122 -19.83 8.70 1.85
CA SER A 122 -20.27 7.29 1.88
C SER A 122 -19.88 6.56 0.59
N ARG A 123 -20.06 7.20 -0.57
CA ARG A 123 -19.63 6.63 -1.86
C ARG A 123 -18.12 6.51 -1.96
N ARG A 124 -17.38 7.44 -1.35
CA ARG A 124 -15.91 7.38 -1.24
C ARG A 124 -15.47 6.14 -0.48
N LEU A 125 -16.14 5.81 0.62
CA LEU A 125 -15.87 4.58 1.37
C LEU A 125 -16.17 3.33 0.55
N GLU A 126 -17.31 3.30 -0.14
CA GLU A 126 -17.70 2.20 -1.04
C GLU A 126 -16.69 2.01 -2.19
N PHE A 127 -16.13 3.11 -2.69
CA PHE A 127 -15.11 3.09 -3.74
C PHE A 127 -13.75 2.59 -3.22
N VAL A 128 -13.28 3.11 -2.09
CA VAL A 128 -11.94 2.80 -1.54
C VAL A 128 -11.81 1.33 -1.17
N ARG A 129 -12.86 0.74 -0.59
CA ARG A 129 -12.85 -0.64 -0.12
C ARG A 129 -12.29 -1.64 -1.14
N PRO A 130 -12.86 -1.78 -2.36
CA PRO A 130 -12.34 -2.72 -3.35
C PRO A 130 -10.96 -2.31 -3.90
N GLN A 131 -10.52 -1.06 -3.77
CA GLN A 131 -9.17 -0.66 -4.20
C GLN A 131 -8.12 -1.10 -3.20
N VAL A 132 -8.39 -1.01 -1.89
CA VAL A 132 -7.46 -1.48 -0.85
C VAL A 132 -7.23 -2.99 -0.96
N ASP A 133 -8.28 -3.78 -1.22
CA ASP A 133 -8.14 -5.22 -1.48
C ASP A 133 -7.27 -5.47 -2.74
N MET A 134 -7.37 -4.60 -3.73
CA MET A 134 -6.61 -4.70 -4.98
C MET A 134 -5.15 -4.28 -4.85
N VAL A 135 -4.81 -3.36 -3.94
CA VAL A 135 -3.41 -3.01 -3.63
C VAL A 135 -2.62 -4.26 -3.25
N LEU A 136 -3.21 -5.14 -2.42
CA LEU A 136 -2.56 -6.38 -2.00
C LEU A 136 -2.33 -7.33 -3.19
N ALA A 137 -3.31 -7.44 -4.09
CA ALA A 137 -3.15 -8.24 -5.31
C ALA A 137 -2.05 -7.68 -6.23
N TRP A 138 -1.96 -6.35 -6.38
CA TRP A 138 -0.88 -5.72 -7.13
C TRP A 138 0.48 -5.88 -6.44
N ALA A 139 0.54 -5.77 -5.11
CA ALA A 139 1.75 -6.01 -4.34
C ALA A 139 2.23 -7.46 -4.50
N ASP A 140 1.32 -8.43 -4.55
CA ASP A 140 1.62 -9.83 -4.79
C ASP A 140 2.17 -10.06 -6.20
N ILE A 141 1.54 -9.49 -7.24
CA ILE A 141 2.02 -9.57 -8.62
C ILE A 141 3.39 -8.93 -8.74
N TYR A 142 3.55 -7.71 -8.21
CA TYR A 142 4.82 -6.99 -8.21
C TYR A 142 5.91 -7.80 -7.51
N SER A 143 5.59 -8.39 -6.36
CA SER A 143 6.49 -9.29 -5.62
C SER A 143 6.93 -10.51 -6.44
N GLN A 144 5.98 -11.17 -7.10
CA GLN A 144 6.26 -12.36 -7.91
C GLN A 144 7.15 -12.02 -9.09
N VAL A 145 6.91 -10.88 -9.73
CA VAL A 145 7.74 -10.40 -10.84
C VAL A 145 9.18 -10.11 -10.38
N GLN A 146 9.34 -9.35 -9.29
CA GLN A 146 10.66 -8.93 -8.80
C GLN A 146 11.47 -10.09 -8.17
N ASN A 147 10.79 -11.08 -7.59
CA ASN A 147 11.43 -12.20 -6.90
C ASN A 147 11.39 -13.52 -7.68
N ASN A 148 11.31 -13.48 -9.01
CA ASN A 148 11.33 -14.67 -9.88
C ASN A 148 10.27 -15.73 -9.50
N GLY A 149 9.06 -15.30 -9.14
CA GLY A 149 7.93 -16.17 -8.79
C GLY A 149 7.91 -16.64 -7.32
N GLN A 150 8.78 -16.11 -6.46
CA GLN A 150 8.69 -16.37 -5.01
C GLN A 150 7.50 -15.62 -4.38
N ALA A 151 6.98 -16.19 -3.28
CA ALA A 151 5.85 -15.63 -2.56
C ALA A 151 6.13 -14.19 -2.10
N ALA A 152 5.06 -13.39 -2.05
CA ALA A 152 5.14 -12.02 -1.54
C ALA A 152 5.68 -12.00 -0.11
N SER A 153 6.62 -11.08 0.14
CA SER A 153 7.12 -10.79 1.49
C SER A 153 6.60 -9.43 1.95
N GLU A 154 6.51 -9.21 3.27
CA GLU A 154 6.13 -7.91 3.83
C GLU A 154 7.03 -6.77 3.30
N LYS A 155 8.30 -7.07 3.02
CA LYS A 155 9.27 -6.13 2.44
C LYS A 155 8.84 -5.65 1.05
N ASN A 156 8.29 -6.52 0.22
CA ASN A 156 7.89 -6.17 -1.14
C ASN A 156 6.63 -5.29 -1.17
N ALA A 157 5.76 -5.38 -0.15
CA ALA A 157 4.63 -4.48 -0.01
C ALA A 157 5.10 -3.03 0.25
N PHE A 158 6.17 -2.85 1.04
CA PHE A 158 6.79 -1.54 1.23
C PHE A 158 7.47 -1.02 -0.04
N GLU A 159 8.07 -1.89 -0.87
CA GLU A 159 8.62 -1.48 -2.17
C GLU A 159 7.54 -0.93 -3.11
N LEU A 160 6.33 -1.50 -3.09
CA LEU A 160 5.20 -0.92 -3.83
C LEU A 160 4.82 0.45 -3.26
N PHE A 161 4.76 0.61 -1.93
CA PHE A 161 4.47 1.91 -1.33
C PHE A 161 5.53 2.97 -1.67
N ASP A 162 6.81 2.61 -1.67
CA ASP A 162 7.90 3.49 -2.11
C ASP A 162 7.73 3.94 -3.57
N LYS A 163 7.26 3.04 -4.43
CA LYS A 163 6.94 3.37 -5.82
C LYS A 163 5.75 4.31 -5.91
N LEU A 164 4.70 4.11 -5.11
CA LEU A 164 3.56 5.03 -5.07
C LEU A 164 3.99 6.43 -4.62
N ASP A 165 4.76 6.52 -3.54
CA ASP A 165 5.30 7.77 -3.02
C ASP A 165 6.15 8.48 -4.09
N GLY A 166 7.09 7.77 -4.73
CA GLY A 166 7.89 8.31 -5.82
C GLY A 166 7.06 8.76 -7.03
N TRP A 167 6.00 8.02 -7.38
CA TRP A 167 5.11 8.43 -8.46
C TRP A 167 4.22 9.63 -8.12
N ILE A 168 3.93 9.87 -6.84
CA ILE A 168 3.29 11.10 -6.38
C ILE A 168 4.28 12.25 -6.54
N GLU A 169 5.52 12.10 -6.05
CA GLU A 169 6.56 13.13 -6.16
C GLU A 169 6.85 13.53 -7.62
N ASP A 170 6.89 12.54 -8.53
CA ASP A 170 7.13 12.74 -9.96
C ASP A 170 5.92 13.32 -10.72
N ALA A 171 4.73 13.35 -10.12
CA ALA A 171 3.53 13.85 -10.78
C ALA A 171 3.54 15.39 -10.91
N GLU A 172 2.79 15.91 -11.89
CA GLU A 172 2.52 17.35 -12.00
C GLU A 172 1.86 17.85 -10.70
N HIS A 173 2.21 19.07 -10.26
CA HIS A 173 1.83 19.58 -8.94
C HIS A 173 0.31 19.60 -8.71
N ASP A 174 -0.48 19.85 -9.76
CA ASP A 174 -1.94 19.84 -9.72
C ASP A 174 -2.53 18.42 -9.50
N LYS A 175 -1.80 17.36 -9.88
CA LYS A 175 -2.19 15.96 -9.67
C LYS A 175 -1.72 15.42 -8.32
N GLN A 176 -0.65 15.96 -7.75
CA GLN A 176 -0.09 15.51 -6.47
C GLN A 176 -1.15 15.53 -5.36
N ASP A 177 -1.97 16.57 -5.30
CA ASP A 177 -3.01 16.68 -4.28
C ASP A 177 -4.08 15.59 -4.38
N GLU A 178 -4.48 15.24 -5.59
CA GLU A 178 -5.46 14.19 -5.87
C GLU A 178 -4.90 12.80 -5.56
N LEU A 179 -3.67 12.52 -5.98
CA LEU A 179 -2.99 11.26 -5.69
C LEU A 179 -2.80 11.08 -4.18
N ASN A 180 -2.32 12.12 -3.48
CA ASN A 180 -2.18 12.12 -2.02
C ASN A 180 -3.52 11.89 -1.31
N LEU A 181 -4.61 12.51 -1.80
CA LEU A 181 -5.93 12.32 -1.22
C LEU A 181 -6.41 10.87 -1.33
N GLY A 182 -6.28 10.26 -2.50
CA GLY A 182 -6.62 8.85 -2.72
C GLY A 182 -5.80 7.90 -1.85
N MET A 183 -4.49 8.17 -1.74
CA MET A 183 -3.57 7.40 -0.89
C MET A 183 -3.93 7.51 0.59
N HIS A 184 -4.12 8.73 1.10
CA HIS A 184 -4.47 8.96 2.51
C HIS A 184 -5.76 8.25 2.91
N HIS A 185 -6.80 8.31 2.08
CA HIS A 185 -8.06 7.64 2.39
C HIS A 185 -7.99 6.11 2.28
N SER A 186 -7.16 5.59 1.39
CA SER A 186 -6.91 4.15 1.28
C SER A 186 -6.21 3.64 2.53
N VAL A 187 -5.19 4.34 3.00
CA VAL A 187 -4.48 4.04 4.26
C VAL A 187 -5.42 4.17 5.46
N LEU A 188 -6.23 5.24 5.52
CA LEU A 188 -7.21 5.46 6.60
C LEU A 188 -8.24 4.31 6.65
N TYR A 189 -8.76 3.90 5.50
CA TYR A 189 -9.69 2.77 5.41
C TYR A 189 -9.04 1.47 5.88
N TRP A 190 -7.82 1.18 5.42
CA TRP A 190 -7.07 -0.01 5.80
C TRP A 190 -6.81 -0.06 7.31
N LEU A 191 -6.36 1.07 7.90
CA LEU A 191 -6.18 1.22 9.35
C LEU A 191 -7.49 1.12 10.13
N SER A 192 -8.64 1.33 9.51
CA SER A 192 -9.95 1.20 10.16
C SER A 192 -10.55 -0.22 10.09
N THR A 193 -9.96 -1.10 9.27
CA THR A 193 -10.53 -2.42 8.97
C THR A 193 -9.58 -3.58 9.27
N ASN A 194 -8.29 -3.31 9.41
CA ASN A 194 -7.27 -4.31 9.73
C ASN A 194 -6.67 -4.02 11.10
N SER A 195 -6.30 -5.05 11.85
CA SER A 195 -5.50 -4.87 13.07
C SER A 195 -4.02 -4.88 12.70
N ILE A 196 -3.28 -3.86 13.13
CA ILE A 196 -1.82 -3.82 12.89
C ILE A 196 -1.06 -4.75 13.82
N ASP A 197 -1.68 -5.23 14.90
CA ASP A 197 -1.02 -6.07 15.91
C ASP A 197 -0.64 -7.47 15.37
N SER A 198 -1.23 -7.90 14.25
CA SER A 198 -0.85 -9.13 13.54
C SER A 198 0.45 -9.00 12.76
N LEU A 199 0.94 -7.77 12.52
CA LEU A 199 2.15 -7.50 11.76
C LEU A 199 3.41 -7.70 12.61
N THR A 200 4.51 -8.02 11.94
CA THR A 200 5.82 -8.09 12.60
C THR A 200 6.19 -6.74 13.24
N LEU A 201 7.04 -6.78 14.27
CA LEU A 201 7.49 -5.54 14.91
C LEU A 201 8.24 -4.62 13.94
N GLU A 202 9.01 -5.19 13.02
CA GLU A 202 9.75 -4.42 12.01
C GLU A 202 8.78 -3.67 11.09
N THR A 203 7.77 -4.36 10.56
CA THR A 203 6.71 -3.78 9.72
C THR A 203 5.92 -2.70 10.47
N ARG A 204 5.58 -2.92 11.75
CA ARG A 204 4.93 -1.88 12.57
C ARG A 204 5.82 -0.67 12.79
N ARG A 205 7.13 -0.85 12.93
CA ARG A 205 8.09 0.26 13.13
C ARG A 205 8.23 1.11 11.88
N GLU A 206 8.30 0.49 10.71
CA GLU A 206 8.32 1.17 9.42
C GLU A 206 7.00 1.93 9.18
N LEU A 207 5.87 1.25 9.37
CA LEU A 207 4.54 1.86 9.24
C LEU A 207 4.37 3.07 10.16
N ALA A 208 4.85 2.99 11.41
CA ALA A 208 4.77 4.08 12.37
C ALA A 208 5.57 5.32 11.92
N GLU A 209 6.75 5.16 11.30
CA GLU A 209 7.51 6.30 10.74
C GLU A 209 6.82 6.90 9.52
N ARG A 210 6.28 6.07 8.61
CA ARG A 210 5.57 6.57 7.42
C ARG A 210 4.32 7.36 7.78
N ILE A 211 3.51 6.83 8.71
CA ILE A 211 2.31 7.54 9.19
C ILE A 211 2.71 8.83 9.91
N ALA A 212 3.77 8.82 10.72
CA ALA A 212 4.29 10.03 11.36
C ALA A 212 4.71 11.10 10.33
N ALA A 213 5.40 10.70 9.25
CA ALA A 213 5.80 11.60 8.17
C ALA A 213 4.58 12.16 7.41
N ALA A 214 3.61 11.30 7.07
CA ALA A 214 2.37 11.72 6.40
C ALA A 214 1.56 12.71 7.26
N LEU A 215 1.46 12.46 8.57
CA LEU A 215 0.79 13.37 9.51
C LEU A 215 1.50 14.72 9.60
N ALA A 216 2.84 14.73 9.64
CA ALA A 216 3.62 15.98 9.60
C ALA A 216 3.45 16.75 8.27
N GLY A 217 3.18 16.04 7.18
CA GLY A 217 2.83 16.60 5.87
C GLY A 217 1.38 17.10 5.73
N GLY A 218 0.59 17.11 6.82
CA GLY A 218 -0.79 17.63 6.82
C GLY A 218 -1.86 16.61 6.46
N ALA A 219 -1.57 15.29 6.52
CA ALA A 219 -2.59 14.27 6.27
C ALA A 219 -3.79 14.35 7.25
N SER A 220 -3.58 14.86 8.46
CA SER A 220 -4.62 15.02 9.49
C SER A 220 -5.70 16.05 9.11
N ASP A 221 -5.36 17.06 8.31
CA ASP A 221 -6.31 18.10 7.89
C ASP A 221 -7.29 17.62 6.82
N LYS A 222 -6.95 16.51 6.14
CA LYS A 222 -7.81 15.85 5.13
C LYS A 222 -8.64 14.70 5.74
N ALA A 223 -8.60 14.48 7.06
CA ALA A 223 -9.20 13.31 7.72
C ALA A 223 -10.75 13.26 7.67
N GLU A 224 -11.43 14.39 7.43
CA GLU A 224 -12.90 14.45 7.37
C GLU A 224 -13.46 14.26 5.96
N LEU A 225 -13.36 13.05 5.40
CA LEU A 225 -13.90 12.76 4.06
C LEU A 225 -14.43 11.32 3.87
N LEU A 226 -14.28 10.44 4.86
CA LEU A 226 -14.84 9.08 4.85
C LEU A 226 -15.93 8.94 5.91
N ALA A 227 -17.09 8.41 5.52
CA ALA A 227 -18.19 8.12 6.45
C ALA A 227 -17.91 6.83 7.25
N LEU A 228 -16.95 6.89 8.18
CA LEU A 228 -16.56 5.75 9.01
C LEU A 228 -17.67 5.35 10.01
N THR A 229 -17.81 4.05 10.25
CA THR A 229 -18.74 3.52 11.27
C THR A 229 -18.09 3.57 12.65
N ALA A 230 -18.86 3.41 13.73
CA ALA A 230 -18.33 3.32 15.08
C ALA A 230 -17.31 2.16 15.25
N ALA A 231 -17.51 1.04 14.54
CA ALA A 231 -16.56 -0.06 14.53
C ALA A 231 -15.22 0.32 13.86
N HIS A 232 -15.29 1.01 12.71
CA HIS A 232 -14.11 1.53 12.02
C HIS A 232 -13.33 2.53 12.90
N GLN A 233 -14.02 3.43 13.58
CA GLN A 233 -13.41 4.40 14.49
C GLN A 233 -12.72 3.72 15.68
N SER A 234 -13.36 2.72 16.29
CA SER A 234 -12.77 1.96 17.39
C SER A 234 -11.48 1.24 16.97
N GLN A 235 -11.49 0.59 15.80
CA GLN A 235 -10.30 -0.07 15.25
C GLN A 235 -9.20 0.93 14.91
N LEU A 236 -9.55 2.06 14.28
CA LEU A 236 -8.61 3.13 13.96
C LEU A 236 -7.97 3.71 15.22
N GLN A 237 -8.76 3.94 16.28
CA GLN A 237 -8.27 4.41 17.57
C GLN A 237 -7.28 3.42 18.18
N SER A 238 -7.61 2.12 18.17
CA SER A 238 -6.72 1.05 18.66
C SER A 238 -5.39 1.04 17.90
N ASN A 239 -5.45 1.10 16.56
CA ASN A 239 -4.27 1.11 15.72
C ASN A 239 -3.43 2.38 15.90
N ALA A 240 -4.06 3.55 16.03
CA ALA A 240 -3.36 4.80 16.29
C ALA A 240 -2.55 4.74 17.61
N PHE A 241 -3.12 4.17 18.68
CA PHE A 241 -2.37 3.96 19.92
C PHE A 241 -1.20 2.99 19.75
N SER A 242 -1.39 1.88 19.02
CA SER A 242 -0.33 0.90 18.76
C SER A 242 0.78 1.50 17.87
N LEU A 243 0.46 2.35 16.88
CA LEU A 243 1.45 3.08 16.09
C LEU A 243 2.24 4.08 16.93
N VAL A 244 1.59 4.83 17.83
CA VAL A 244 2.29 5.77 18.74
C VAL A 244 3.25 5.03 19.67
N GLU A 245 2.84 3.88 20.23
CA GLU A 245 3.71 3.03 21.05
C GLU A 245 4.96 2.61 20.26
N VAL A 246 4.77 2.15 19.03
CA VAL A 246 5.87 1.68 18.19
C VAL A 246 6.74 2.84 17.67
N TRP A 247 6.16 4.01 17.39
CA TRP A 247 6.92 5.22 17.06
C TRP A 247 7.82 5.66 18.24
N LEU A 248 7.28 5.66 19.46
CA LEU A 248 8.07 5.94 20.67
C LEU A 248 9.22 4.93 20.83
N LEU A 249 9.08 3.71 20.32
CA LEU A 249 10.12 2.70 20.36
C LEU A 249 11.31 3.13 19.50
N ASN A 250 11.05 3.61 18.28
CA ASN A 250 12.07 4.18 17.40
C ASN A 250 12.75 5.39 18.05
N ARG A 251 11.96 6.33 18.55
CA ARG A 251 12.47 7.52 19.24
C ARG A 251 13.31 7.19 20.47
N SER A 252 13.03 6.07 21.15
CA SER A 252 13.83 5.63 22.30
C SER A 252 15.25 5.18 21.91
N LEU A 253 15.38 4.58 20.72
CA LEU A 253 16.66 4.11 20.19
C LEU A 253 17.54 5.27 19.72
N GLU A 254 16.93 6.35 19.25
CA GLU A 254 17.61 7.61 18.96
C GLU A 254 18.01 8.31 20.25
N PHE A 255 17.07 8.44 21.20
CA PHE A 255 17.28 9.16 22.45
C PHE A 255 18.47 8.64 23.28
N VAL A 256 18.68 7.32 23.31
CA VAL A 256 19.82 6.74 24.06
C VAL A 256 21.18 7.11 23.48
N LYS A 257 21.25 7.46 22.18
CA LYS A 257 22.46 7.87 21.49
C LYS A 257 22.79 9.36 21.71
N LEU A 258 21.82 10.15 22.19
CA LEU A 258 22.01 11.58 22.41
C LEU A 258 22.85 11.89 23.66
N GLU A 259 23.66 12.92 23.53
CA GLU A 259 24.37 13.54 24.65
C GLU A 259 23.39 14.26 25.59
N SER A 260 23.78 14.45 26.85
CA SER A 260 22.87 14.98 27.89
C SER A 260 22.30 16.36 27.56
N ASN A 261 23.06 17.23 26.89
CA ASN A 261 22.64 18.56 26.44
C ASN A 261 21.64 18.54 25.27
N GLN A 262 21.58 17.45 24.50
CA GLN A 262 20.68 17.29 23.36
C GLN A 262 19.33 16.68 23.74
N ARG A 263 19.25 16.06 24.91
CA ARG A 263 18.06 15.29 25.33
C ARG A 263 16.84 16.16 25.56
N GLU A 264 16.95 17.27 26.28
CA GLU A 264 15.80 18.14 26.56
C GLU A 264 15.23 18.79 25.28
N PRO A 265 16.04 19.39 24.38
CA PRO A 265 15.55 19.87 23.08
C PRO A 265 14.91 18.78 22.22
N TYR A 266 15.45 17.56 22.24
CA TYR A 266 14.88 16.44 21.51
C TYR A 266 13.50 16.05 22.04
N LEU A 267 13.31 15.97 23.36
CA LEU A 267 12.01 15.67 23.95
C LEU A 267 10.96 16.72 23.61
N ASP A 268 11.36 18.00 23.61
CA ASP A 268 10.50 19.12 23.21
C ASP A 268 10.04 18.96 21.76
N ALA A 269 10.98 18.70 20.85
CA ALA A 269 10.67 18.47 19.43
C ALA A 269 9.72 17.28 19.23
N GLN A 270 9.94 16.16 19.94
CA GLN A 270 9.05 14.99 19.82
C GLN A 270 7.64 15.26 20.33
N LEU A 271 7.48 16.08 21.38
CA LEU A 271 6.17 16.43 21.90
C LEU A 271 5.41 17.38 20.96
N GLU A 272 6.10 18.36 20.37
CA GLU A 272 5.48 19.22 19.35
C GLU A 272 5.11 18.41 18.11
N THR A 273 5.94 17.47 17.65
CA THR A 273 5.57 16.56 16.54
C THR A 273 4.27 15.81 16.82
N VAL A 274 4.10 15.21 18.01
CA VAL A 274 2.87 14.46 18.37
C VAL A 274 1.66 15.37 18.47
N LYS A 275 1.85 16.61 18.91
CA LYS A 275 0.79 17.62 19.01
C LYS A 275 0.37 18.11 17.61
N ASP A 276 1.31 18.32 16.71
CA ASP A 276 1.07 18.77 15.33
C ASP A 276 0.31 17.72 14.51
N TRP A 277 0.42 16.44 14.86
CA TRP A 277 -0.40 15.40 14.25
C TRP A 277 -1.91 15.58 14.46
N GLY A 278 -2.32 16.36 15.48
CA GLY A 278 -3.73 16.61 15.76
C GLY A 278 -4.52 15.33 16.04
N LEU A 279 -3.89 14.34 16.70
CA LEU A 279 -4.47 13.03 16.97
C LEU A 279 -5.80 13.14 17.74
N GLU A 280 -6.07 14.25 18.43
CA GLU A 280 -7.35 14.51 19.06
C GLU A 280 -8.53 14.43 18.08
N LYS A 281 -8.35 14.86 16.82
CA LYS A 281 -9.38 14.78 15.78
C LYS A 281 -9.72 13.33 15.41
N ILE A 282 -8.76 12.42 15.57
CA ILE A 282 -8.87 10.99 15.22
C ILE A 282 -9.31 10.16 16.45
N LEU A 283 -8.91 10.60 17.65
CA LEU A 283 -9.05 9.84 18.89
C LEU A 283 -10.21 10.30 19.81
N VAL A 284 -10.81 11.49 19.59
CA VAL A 284 -12.00 11.97 20.32
C VAL A 284 -13.25 11.65 19.51
N ASN A 285 -14.16 10.87 20.10
CA ASN A 285 -15.46 10.53 19.49
C ASN A 285 -16.63 11.36 20.04
N ASP A 286 -16.38 12.37 20.87
CA ASP A 286 -17.43 13.10 21.57
C ASP A 286 -17.62 14.51 21.00
N THR A 287 -18.81 14.71 20.44
CA THR A 287 -19.48 16.00 20.19
C THR A 287 -19.63 16.89 21.44
N GLU A 288 -19.13 16.48 22.61
CA GLU A 288 -19.25 17.19 23.88
C GLU A 288 -17.92 17.25 24.65
N SER A 289 -16.92 17.99 24.16
CA SER A 289 -15.95 18.77 24.98
C SER A 289 -14.68 19.10 24.20
N ALA A 290 -14.78 20.08 23.29
CA ALA A 290 -13.64 20.55 22.49
C ALA A 290 -12.54 21.27 23.30
N ALA A 291 -12.74 21.59 24.59
CA ALA A 291 -11.76 22.36 25.38
C ALA A 291 -10.90 21.53 26.36
N GLY A 292 -11.23 20.25 26.61
CA GLY A 292 -10.53 19.39 27.59
C GLY A 292 -9.86 18.13 27.01
N GLY A 293 -10.09 17.83 25.72
CA GLY A 293 -9.69 16.56 25.09
C GLY A 293 -8.18 16.36 24.97
N SER A 294 -7.41 17.40 24.63
CA SER A 294 -5.97 17.30 24.37
C SER A 294 -5.16 16.99 25.64
N GLN A 295 -5.48 17.65 26.77
CA GLN A 295 -4.85 17.36 28.06
C GLN A 295 -5.19 15.96 28.57
N MET A 296 -6.45 15.51 28.42
CA MET A 296 -6.86 14.18 28.87
C MET A 296 -6.26 13.05 28.03
N GLN A 297 -6.02 13.29 26.74
CA GLN A 297 -5.29 12.35 25.87
C GLN A 297 -3.80 12.32 26.16
N LEU A 298 -3.16 13.46 26.41
CA LEU A 298 -1.78 13.52 26.88
C LEU A 298 -1.63 12.73 28.19
N LEU A 299 -2.58 12.89 29.12
CA LEU A 299 -2.61 12.15 30.39
C LEU A 299 -2.82 10.63 30.17
N LYS A 300 -3.70 10.23 29.25
CA LYS A 300 -3.91 8.82 28.88
C LYS A 300 -2.64 8.22 28.28
N LEU A 301 -1.98 8.95 27.38
CA LEU A 301 -0.72 8.57 26.75
C LEU A 301 0.39 8.45 27.82
N MET A 302 0.51 9.42 28.72
CA MET A 302 1.44 9.40 29.86
C MET A 302 1.21 8.24 30.83
N GLY A 303 -0.06 7.89 31.09
CA GLY A 303 -0.45 6.74 31.89
C GLY A 303 0.02 5.43 31.26
N ASN A 304 -0.09 5.32 29.94
CA ASN A 304 0.30 4.13 29.18
C ASN A 304 1.83 3.96 29.04
N LEU A 305 2.63 5.03 29.14
CA LEU A 305 4.09 4.96 28.98
C LEU A 305 4.79 3.93 29.90
N ALA A 306 4.27 3.70 31.12
CA ALA A 306 4.83 2.69 32.04
C ALA A 306 4.59 1.30 31.48
N ILE A 307 3.32 1.04 31.14
CA ILE A 307 2.84 -0.24 30.66
C ILE A 307 3.56 -0.62 29.37
N TRP A 308 3.69 0.33 28.43
CA TRP A 308 4.45 0.13 27.19
C TRP A 308 5.93 -0.17 27.45
N SER A 309 6.55 0.52 28.42
CA SER A 309 7.95 0.24 28.78
C SER A 309 8.17 -1.16 29.33
N GLU A 310 7.18 -1.72 30.03
CA GLU A 310 7.28 -3.09 30.57
C GLU A 310 7.06 -4.14 29.48
N ARG A 311 6.12 -3.89 28.58
CA ARG A 311 5.76 -4.79 27.47
C ARG A 311 6.73 -4.76 26.29
N ALA A 312 7.55 -3.71 26.18
CA ALA A 312 8.55 -3.59 25.12
C ALA A 312 9.44 -4.86 25.03
N PRO A 313 9.85 -5.27 23.81
CA PRO A 313 10.74 -6.41 23.62
C PRO A 313 12.02 -6.26 24.45
N ALA A 314 12.55 -7.39 24.94
CA ALA A 314 13.66 -7.40 25.89
C ALA A 314 14.87 -6.56 25.42
N GLN A 315 15.19 -6.63 24.12
CA GLN A 315 16.29 -5.89 23.49
C GLN A 315 16.11 -4.36 23.47
N TYR A 316 14.88 -3.85 23.58
CA TYR A 316 14.58 -2.41 23.53
C TYR A 316 14.11 -1.83 24.86
N ARG A 317 13.74 -2.70 25.82
CA ARG A 317 13.15 -2.32 27.11
C ARG A 317 13.94 -1.27 27.88
N ALA A 318 15.26 -1.38 27.91
CA ALA A 318 16.13 -0.43 28.61
C ALA A 318 16.08 0.97 27.98
N SER A 319 16.18 1.05 26.65
CA SER A 319 16.10 2.29 25.89
C SER A 319 14.73 2.95 26.06
N TYR A 320 13.67 2.16 25.96
CA TYR A 320 12.30 2.63 26.12
C TYR A 320 12.05 3.19 27.52
N LYS A 321 12.45 2.45 28.57
CA LYS A 321 12.33 2.90 29.96
C LYS A 321 13.07 4.21 30.20
N LYS A 322 14.24 4.39 29.58
CA LYS A 322 15.00 5.64 29.68
C LYS A 322 14.24 6.81 29.07
N LEU A 323 13.75 6.66 27.84
CA LEU A 323 12.95 7.70 27.18
C LEU A 323 11.67 8.03 27.98
N THR A 324 10.88 7.03 28.35
CA THR A 324 9.60 7.26 29.03
C THR A 324 9.77 7.88 30.42
N THR A 325 10.83 7.53 31.14
CA THR A 325 11.17 8.18 32.41
C THR A 325 11.54 9.64 32.19
N SER A 326 12.37 9.95 31.19
CA SER A 326 12.74 11.32 30.86
C SER A 326 11.55 12.15 30.37
N LEU A 327 10.65 11.59 29.54
CA LEU A 327 9.41 12.25 29.13
C LEU A 327 8.52 12.58 30.32
N ARG A 328 8.37 11.67 31.28
CA ARG A 328 7.59 11.91 32.51
C ARG A 328 8.18 13.02 33.36
N GLN A 329 9.49 12.99 33.58
CA GLN A 329 10.19 14.05 34.33
C GLN A 329 10.07 15.40 33.63
N TYR A 330 10.21 15.42 32.30
CA TYR A 330 10.06 16.62 31.48
C TYR A 330 8.64 17.19 31.54
N ALA A 331 7.62 16.34 31.38
CA ALA A 331 6.22 16.73 31.48
C ALA A 331 5.90 17.29 32.88
N LEU A 332 6.36 16.64 33.95
CA LEU A 332 6.21 17.15 35.32
C LEU A 332 6.89 18.51 35.51
N LYS A 333 8.10 18.69 34.98
CA LYS A 333 8.84 19.96 35.04
C LYS A 333 8.07 21.08 34.32
N LYS A 334 7.50 20.82 33.14
CA LYS A 334 6.72 21.80 32.38
C LYS A 334 5.39 22.14 33.07
N VAL A 335 4.68 21.16 33.62
CA VAL A 335 3.42 21.38 34.34
C VAL A 335 3.62 22.17 35.64
N LEU A 336 4.76 22.01 36.32
CA LEU A 336 5.10 22.75 37.54
C LEU A 336 5.69 24.16 37.30
N GLN A 337 5.94 24.53 36.03
CA GLN A 337 6.46 25.85 35.64
C GLN A 337 5.36 26.80 35.14
N PHE A 338 4.13 26.32 35.05
CA PHE A 338 2.90 27.12 35.02
C PHE A 338 2.29 27.14 36.42
#